data_AF-A0A8T3QE78-F1
#
_entry.id   AF-A0A8T3QE78-F1
#
_cell.length_a   1.000
_cell.length_b   1.000
_cell.length_c   1.000
_cell.angle_alpha   90.00
_cell.angle_beta   90.00
_cell.angle_gamma   90.00
#
_symmetry.space_group_name_H-M   'P 1'
#
loop_
_entity.id
_entity.type
_entity.pdbx_description
1 polymer ?
#
loop_
_entity_poly.entity_id
_entity_poly.type
_entity_poly.pdbx_seq_one_letter_code
_entity_poly.pdbx_strand_id
1 'polypeptide(L)'
;AARTRAWVEERGLRTSAIGQRPAASVLGVLLDRDGPSSLGSHIARFAEAAIIDSRVLLAHRCGPDERRWPTSEDRFASDLLQAERIADPWLRELTASAAGAPIPVLLGGHTLVGPGLRLALRRAR
;
A
#
# COMPACT_ATOMS: atom_id res chain seq x y z
N ALA A 1 -15.95 -4.78 20.32
CA ALA A 1 -15.46 -4.19 19.06
C ALA A 1 -14.07 -4.76 18.76
N ALA A 2 -13.77 -5.11 17.50
CA ALA A 2 -12.44 -5.59 17.13
C ALA A 2 -11.44 -4.43 17.21
N ARG A 3 -10.38 -4.58 18.03
CA ARG A 3 -9.29 -3.59 18.13
C ARG A 3 -8.37 -3.59 16.90
N THR A 4 -8.48 -4.62 16.05
CA THR A 4 -7.61 -4.80 14.89
C THR A 4 -8.41 -5.40 13.75
N ARG A 5 -8.23 -4.84 12.56
CA ARG A 5 -8.78 -5.34 11.31
C ARG A 5 -7.62 -5.68 10.38
N ALA A 6 -7.72 -6.81 9.69
CA ALA A 6 -6.71 -7.22 8.72
C ALA A 6 -7.41 -7.54 7.39
N TRP A 7 -6.89 -6.97 6.32
CA TRP A 7 -7.14 -7.41 4.95
C TRP A 7 -5.84 -8.03 4.44
N VAL A 8 -5.87 -9.33 4.19
CA VAL A 8 -4.71 -10.07 3.73
C VAL A 8 -4.93 -10.39 2.26
N GLU A 9 -4.21 -9.67 1.43
CA GLU A 9 -4.35 -9.72 -0.03
C GLU A 9 -3.01 -10.15 -0.64
N GLU A 10 -3.10 -10.80 -1.79
CA GLU A 10 -1.92 -11.33 -2.45
C GLU A 10 -1.12 -10.23 -3.16
N ARG A 11 0.16 -10.09 -2.78
CA ARG A 11 1.13 -9.33 -3.57
C ARG A 11 1.51 -10.19 -4.77
N GLY A 12 0.82 -9.99 -5.88
CA GLY A 12 1.12 -10.52 -7.23
C GLY A 12 1.98 -11.78 -7.26
N LEU A 13 1.34 -12.90 -7.58
CA LEU A 13 1.95 -14.21 -7.88
C LEU A 13 3.26 -14.05 -8.69
N ARG A 14 4.42 -13.95 -8.01
CA ARG A 14 5.74 -13.88 -8.68
C ARG A 14 6.04 -15.15 -9.51
N THR A 15 5.23 -16.18 -9.30
CA THR A 15 5.18 -17.45 -10.03
C THR A 15 3.85 -17.63 -10.80
N SER A 16 3.15 -16.54 -11.16
CA SER A 16 1.87 -16.65 -11.87
C SER A 16 2.04 -17.37 -13.19
N ALA A 17 1.29 -18.45 -13.37
CA ALA A 17 1.17 -19.11 -14.65
C ALA A 17 0.32 -18.27 -15.62
N ILE A 18 0.54 -18.45 -16.91
CA ILE A 18 -0.34 -17.89 -17.95
C ILE A 18 -1.78 -18.37 -17.67
N GLY A 19 -2.73 -17.43 -17.56
CA GLY A 19 -4.15 -17.71 -17.28
C GLY A 19 -4.56 -17.61 -15.81
N GLN A 20 -3.66 -17.32 -14.87
CA GLN A 20 -4.07 -16.98 -13.51
C GLN A 20 -4.73 -15.60 -13.42
N ARG A 21 -5.65 -15.44 -12.45
CA ARG A 21 -6.33 -14.16 -12.20
C ARG A 21 -5.31 -13.06 -11.87
N PRO A 22 -5.54 -11.81 -12.33
CA PRO A 22 -4.68 -10.69 -11.97
C PRO A 22 -4.74 -10.41 -10.46
N ALA A 23 -3.70 -9.76 -9.94
CA ALA A 23 -3.70 -9.30 -8.56
C ALA A 23 -4.87 -8.32 -8.33
N ALA A 24 -5.62 -8.54 -7.26
CA ALA A 24 -6.78 -7.73 -6.92
C ALA A 24 -6.65 -7.23 -5.49
N SER A 25 -6.94 -5.96 -5.28
CA SER A 25 -7.03 -5.35 -3.95
C SER A 25 -8.38 -4.66 -3.79
N VAL A 26 -9.05 -4.88 -2.67
CA VAL A 26 -10.27 -4.16 -2.30
C VAL A 26 -10.01 -2.66 -2.24
N LEU A 27 -8.89 -2.26 -1.65
CA LEU A 27 -8.48 -0.85 -1.63
C LEU A 27 -8.12 -0.38 -3.04
N GLY A 28 -7.43 -1.20 -3.83
CA GLY A 28 -7.17 -0.94 -5.24
C GLY A 28 -8.45 -0.63 -6.04
N VAL A 29 -9.51 -1.42 -5.88
CA VAL A 29 -10.81 -1.19 -6.54
C VAL A 29 -11.44 0.15 -6.15
N LEU A 30 -11.29 0.58 -4.88
CA LEU A 30 -11.75 1.89 -4.46
C LEU A 30 -10.94 3.01 -5.10
N LEU A 31 -9.62 2.84 -5.20
CA LEU A 31 -8.71 3.82 -5.79
C LEU A 31 -8.85 3.91 -7.32
N ASP A 32 -9.24 2.84 -8.00
CA ASP A 32 -9.59 2.87 -9.43
C ASP A 32 -10.83 3.74 -9.66
N ARG A 33 -11.78 3.71 -8.73
CA ARG A 33 -13.02 4.49 -8.79
C ARG A 33 -12.81 5.96 -8.41
N ASP A 34 -12.13 6.20 -7.29
CA ASP A 34 -12.07 7.52 -6.65
C ASP A 34 -10.71 8.22 -6.81
N GLY A 35 -9.74 7.56 -7.44
CA GLY A 35 -8.38 8.05 -7.63
C GLY A 35 -7.46 7.79 -6.42
N PRO A 36 -6.13 7.84 -6.61
CA PRO A 36 -5.15 7.60 -5.55
C PRO A 36 -5.20 8.63 -4.42
N SER A 37 -5.63 9.87 -4.72
CA SER A 37 -5.78 10.95 -3.74
C SER A 37 -6.85 10.67 -2.66
N SER A 38 -7.75 9.72 -2.90
CA SER A 38 -8.82 9.35 -1.98
C SER A 38 -8.39 8.41 -0.85
N LEU A 39 -7.18 7.83 -0.92
CA LEU A 39 -6.69 6.81 0.01
C LEU A 39 -6.92 7.17 1.48
N GLY A 40 -6.38 8.31 1.92
CA GLY A 40 -6.44 8.77 3.31
C GLY A 40 -7.87 8.89 3.83
N SER A 41 -8.78 9.43 3.01
CA SER A 41 -10.19 9.56 3.36
C SER A 41 -10.89 8.21 3.47
N HIS A 42 -10.56 7.23 2.62
CA HIS A 42 -11.15 5.89 2.73
C HIS A 42 -10.71 5.17 4.00
N ILE A 43 -9.40 5.14 4.28
CA ILE A 43 -8.88 4.36 5.42
C ILE A 43 -9.31 4.95 6.77
N ALA A 44 -9.45 6.27 6.86
CA ALA A 44 -9.90 6.96 8.07
C ALA A 44 -11.33 6.57 8.49
N ARG A 45 -12.13 6.03 7.56
CA ARG A 45 -13.47 5.52 7.86
C ARG A 45 -13.46 4.17 8.56
N PHE A 46 -12.33 3.44 8.51
CA PHE A 46 -12.26 2.05 8.96
C PHE A 46 -11.33 1.83 10.15
N ALA A 47 -10.43 2.77 10.44
CA ALA A 47 -9.36 2.60 11.43
C ALA A 47 -8.92 3.95 12.04
N GLU A 48 -8.24 3.88 13.18
CA GLU A 48 -7.58 5.02 13.84
C GLU A 48 -6.08 5.10 13.51
N ALA A 49 -5.52 4.05 12.89
CA ALA A 49 -4.19 4.01 12.29
C ALA A 49 -4.14 2.87 11.25
N ALA A 50 -3.31 2.99 10.22
CA ALA A 50 -3.23 2.02 9.14
C ALA A 50 -1.78 1.63 8.82
N ILE A 51 -1.57 0.34 8.55
CA ILE A 51 -0.34 -0.20 7.98
C ILE A 51 -0.72 -0.87 6.67
N ILE A 52 -0.13 -0.42 5.56
CA ILE A 52 -0.55 -0.79 4.21
C ILE A 52 0.65 -1.33 3.43
N ASP A 53 0.54 -2.55 2.92
CA ASP A 53 1.46 -3.05 1.90
C ASP A 53 1.11 -2.41 0.55
N SER A 54 1.79 -1.31 0.21
CA SER A 54 1.56 -0.59 -1.04
C SER A 54 1.96 -1.41 -2.28
N ARG A 55 2.69 -2.52 -2.12
CA ARG A 55 3.06 -3.39 -3.27
C ARG A 55 1.87 -4.21 -3.74
N VAL A 56 0.90 -4.48 -2.87
CA VAL A 56 -0.38 -5.07 -3.28
C VAL A 56 -1.13 -4.09 -4.21
N LEU A 57 -1.14 -2.80 -3.87
CA LEU A 57 -1.78 -1.77 -4.71
C LEU A 57 -1.06 -1.58 -6.04
N LEU A 58 0.28 -1.63 -6.05
CA LEU A 58 1.06 -1.60 -7.29
C LEU A 58 0.85 -2.85 -8.13
N ALA A 59 0.75 -4.04 -7.52
CA ALA A 59 0.42 -5.28 -8.23
C ALA A 59 -0.97 -5.21 -8.86
N HIS A 60 -1.94 -4.62 -8.15
CA HIS A 60 -3.29 -4.39 -8.67
C HIS A 60 -3.28 -3.46 -9.89
N ARG A 61 -2.63 -2.28 -9.77
CA ARG A 61 -2.58 -1.27 -10.83
C ARG A 61 -1.75 -1.70 -12.04
N CYS A 62 -0.55 -2.22 -11.82
CA CYS A 62 0.47 -2.42 -12.86
C CYS A 62 0.59 -3.89 -13.30
N GLY A 63 -0.11 -4.80 -12.62
CA GLY A 63 0.03 -6.23 -12.79
C GLY A 63 1.22 -6.82 -12.01
N PRO A 64 1.46 -8.13 -12.13
CA PRO A 64 2.46 -8.84 -11.32
C PRO A 64 3.92 -8.58 -11.73
N ASP A 65 4.18 -8.05 -12.92
CA ASP A 65 5.53 -7.76 -13.39
C ASP A 65 6.07 -6.47 -12.76
N GLU A 66 6.91 -6.62 -11.73
CA GLU A 66 7.50 -5.50 -10.98
C GLU A 66 8.38 -4.58 -11.84
N ARG A 67 8.80 -5.01 -13.04
CA ARG A 67 9.53 -4.15 -13.99
C ARG A 67 8.65 -3.04 -14.56
N ARG A 68 7.33 -3.19 -14.47
CA ARG A 68 6.34 -2.19 -14.90
C ARG A 68 5.92 -1.25 -13.78
N TRP A 69 6.38 -1.48 -12.55
CA TRP A 69 6.03 -0.66 -11.40
C TRP A 69 6.86 0.63 -11.38
N PRO A 70 6.44 1.67 -10.63
CA PRO A 70 7.29 2.81 -10.31
C PRO A 70 8.66 2.36 -9.80
N THR A 71 9.70 3.17 -10.03
CA THR A 71 11.09 2.80 -9.74
C THR A 71 11.30 2.41 -8.28
N SER A 72 12.39 1.70 -7.98
CA SER A 72 12.75 1.42 -6.58
C SER A 72 12.91 2.69 -5.74
N GLU A 73 13.41 3.77 -6.34
CA GLU A 73 13.55 5.08 -5.70
C GLU A 73 12.19 5.70 -5.38
N ASP A 74 11.27 5.75 -6.34
CA ASP A 74 9.90 6.24 -6.13
C ASP A 74 9.17 5.45 -5.04
N ARG A 75 9.31 4.12 -5.06
CA ARG A 75 8.70 3.25 -4.04
C ARG A 75 9.31 3.46 -2.66
N PHE A 76 10.62 3.72 -2.58
CA PHE A 76 11.28 4.01 -1.31
C PHE A 76 10.89 5.39 -0.78
N ALA A 77 10.80 6.41 -1.63
CA ALA A 77 10.26 7.70 -1.26
C ALA A 77 8.79 7.60 -0.78
N SER A 78 7.98 6.74 -1.40
CA SER A 78 6.62 6.45 -0.95
C SER A 78 6.57 5.84 0.45
N ASP A 79 7.46 4.88 0.77
CA ASP A 79 7.56 4.29 2.11
C ASP A 79 7.91 5.31 3.19
N LEU A 80 8.65 6.35 2.81
CA LEU A 80 9.02 7.47 3.67
C LEU A 80 8.01 8.63 3.65
N LEU A 81 6.90 8.48 2.93
CA LEU A 81 5.88 9.53 2.75
C LEU A 81 6.40 10.82 2.09
N GLN A 82 7.47 10.72 1.29
CA GLN A 82 8.13 11.84 0.60
C GLN A 82 7.57 12.03 -0.81
N ALA A 83 6.29 12.43 -0.91
CA ALA A 83 5.57 12.54 -2.18
C ALA A 83 6.27 13.46 -3.20
N GLU A 84 6.89 14.54 -2.73
CA GLU A 84 7.62 15.52 -3.54
C GLU A 84 8.83 14.93 -4.30
N ARG A 85 9.32 13.76 -3.88
CA ARG A 85 10.45 13.07 -4.51
C ARG A 85 10.03 12.01 -5.53
N ILE A 86 8.73 11.80 -5.72
CA ILE A 86 8.19 10.71 -6.53
C ILE A 86 7.87 11.21 -7.93
N ALA A 87 8.42 10.54 -8.94
CA ALA A 87 8.17 10.87 -10.35
C ALA A 87 6.85 10.29 -10.87
N ASP A 88 6.50 9.04 -10.52
CA ASP A 88 5.21 8.43 -10.93
C ASP A 88 4.01 9.21 -10.35
N PRO A 89 3.13 9.79 -11.18
CA PRO A 89 2.07 10.68 -10.70
C PRO A 89 1.08 10.00 -9.75
N TRP A 90 0.68 8.77 -10.06
CA TRP A 90 -0.29 8.04 -9.25
C TRP A 90 0.30 7.67 -7.88
N LEU A 91 1.55 7.21 -7.84
CA LEU A 91 2.21 6.89 -6.57
C LEU A 91 2.47 8.15 -5.75
N ARG A 92 2.80 9.27 -6.38
CA ARG A 92 2.92 10.57 -5.72
C ARG A 92 1.61 10.99 -5.06
N GLU A 93 0.50 10.95 -5.78
CA GLU A 93 -0.82 11.30 -5.24
C GLU A 93 -1.26 10.37 -4.11
N LEU A 94 -1.02 9.06 -4.27
CA LEU A 94 -1.30 8.07 -3.24
C LEU A 94 -0.48 8.37 -1.97
N THR A 95 0.80 8.67 -2.14
CA THR A 95 1.72 8.98 -1.04
C THR A 95 1.32 10.28 -0.34
N ALA A 96 0.98 11.31 -1.10
CA ALA A 96 0.49 12.58 -0.54
C ALA A 96 -0.82 12.39 0.25
N SER A 97 -1.72 11.55 -0.25
CA SER A 97 -2.97 11.20 0.44
C SER A 97 -2.72 10.44 1.74
N ALA A 98 -1.78 9.50 1.75
CA ALA A 98 -1.37 8.78 2.96
C ALA A 98 -0.71 9.73 3.98
N ALA A 99 0.18 10.61 3.54
CA ALA A 99 0.88 11.57 4.39
C ALA A 99 -0.08 12.62 5.01
N GLY A 100 -1.08 13.06 4.24
CA GLY A 100 -2.09 14.02 4.66
C GLY A 100 -3.34 13.40 5.32
N ALA A 101 -3.35 12.09 5.56
CA ALA A 101 -4.51 11.43 6.14
C ALA A 101 -4.77 11.91 7.59
N PRO A 102 -6.04 11.95 8.04
CA PRO A 102 -6.38 12.37 9.40
C PRO A 102 -6.00 11.33 10.47
N ILE A 103 -5.48 10.17 10.05
CA ILE A 103 -4.98 9.09 10.92
C ILE A 103 -3.53 8.76 10.53
N PRO A 104 -2.70 8.23 11.45
CA PRO A 104 -1.37 7.75 11.09
C PRO A 104 -1.44 6.64 10.04
N VAL A 105 -0.65 6.77 8.98
CA VAL A 105 -0.54 5.78 7.90
C VAL A 105 0.91 5.40 7.72
N LEU A 106 1.16 4.10 7.67
CA LEU A 106 2.45 3.55 7.34
C LEU A 106 2.34 2.79 6.01
N LEU A 107 3.08 3.23 5.01
CA LEU A 107 3.22 2.55 3.72
C LEU A 107 4.46 1.65 3.73
N GLY A 108 4.41 0.53 3.02
CA GLY A 108 5.55 -0.35 2.90
C GLY A 108 5.34 -1.54 1.99
N GLY A 109 6.28 -2.48 2.03
CA GLY A 109 6.13 -3.80 1.46
C GLY A 109 5.87 -4.87 2.52
N HIS A 110 5.76 -6.12 2.08
CA HIS A 110 5.60 -7.29 2.95
C HIS A 110 6.56 -7.33 4.15
N THR A 111 7.81 -6.87 3.99
CA THR A 111 8.80 -6.83 5.08
C THR A 111 8.37 -5.92 6.23
N LEU A 112 7.59 -4.88 5.96
CA LEU A 112 7.03 -4.01 6.98
C LEU A 112 5.86 -4.67 7.72
N VAL A 113 4.93 -5.25 6.97
CA VAL A 113 3.66 -5.80 7.50
C VAL A 113 3.84 -7.15 8.18
N GLY A 114 4.75 -7.99 7.67
CA GLY A 114 5.01 -9.34 8.20
C GLY A 114 6.00 -9.32 9.38
N PRO A 115 7.32 -9.31 9.11
CA PRO A 115 8.32 -9.36 10.17
C PRO A 115 8.53 -8.02 10.90
N GLY A 116 8.48 -6.89 10.19
CA GLY A 116 8.77 -5.55 10.74
C GLY A 116 7.85 -5.16 11.89
N LEU A 117 6.54 -5.30 11.70
CA LEU A 117 5.55 -5.02 12.74
C LEU A 117 5.75 -5.89 13.99
N ARG A 118 6.04 -7.18 13.80
CA ARG A 118 6.34 -8.09 14.93
C ARG A 118 7.56 -7.62 15.72
N LEU A 119 8.60 -7.13 15.06
CA LEU A 119 9.80 -6.59 15.73
C LEU A 119 9.51 -5.28 16.47
N ALA A 120 8.78 -4.36 15.84
CA ALA A 120 8.41 -3.08 16.45
C ALA A 120 7.59 -3.27 17.73
N LEU A 121 6.64 -4.22 17.71
CA LEU A 121 5.79 -4.51 18.87
C LEU A 121 6.51 -5.29 19.99
N ARG A 122 7.60 -6.02 19.69
CA ARG A 122 8.40 -6.72 20.71
C ARG A 122 9.21 -5.78 21.60
N ARG A 123 9.51 -4.56 21.15
CA ARG A 123 10.22 -3.54 21.94
C ARG A 123 9.32 -2.74 22.87
N ALA A 124 8.00 -2.85 22.72
CA ALA A 124 7.02 -2.14 23.54
C ALA A 124 6.57 -2.95 24.78
N ARG A 125 7.33 -3.98 25.17
CA ARG A 125 7.11 -4.80 26.37
C ARG A 125 8.32 -4.78 27.26
#